data_AF-A0A967D0Y2-F1
#
_entry.id   AF-A0A967D0Y2-F1
#
_cell.length_a   1.000
_cell.length_b   1.000
_cell.length_c   1.000
_cell.angle_alpha   90.00
_cell.angle_beta   90.00
_cell.angle_gamma   90.00
#
_symmetry.space_group_name_H-M   'P 1'
#
loop_
_entity.id
_entity.type
_entity.pdbx_description
1 polymer ?
#
loop_
_entity_poly.entity_id
_entity_poly.type
_entity_poly.pdbx_seq_one_letter_code
_entity_poly.pdbx_strand_id
1 'polypeptide(L)'
;GEKKPNAWGLYDMHGNVSEWVLDQLADDGYAALADKPQPLPLASAINWPTELEQRVVRGGAYYDEAAQCRSAARRGSEDEAWKDVDPNLPKSPWWYTEEPALGVGMRLVRPVEAPAKKESRLRWWQADIESIEFDTADRLSQGRGAQGLVDPELPTQAKELGLTD
;
A
#
# COMPACT_ATOMS: atom_id res chain seq x y z
N GLY A 1 3.81 19.41 0.17
CA GLY A 1 4.20 19.76 1.54
C GLY A 1 4.50 21.24 1.70
N GLU A 2 3.66 22.11 1.14
CA GLU A 2 3.83 23.57 1.24
C GLU A 2 3.00 24.17 2.39
N LYS A 3 2.13 23.36 3.01
CA LYS A 3 1.34 23.75 4.18
C LYS A 3 2.10 23.44 5.47
N LYS A 4 1.59 23.97 6.60
CA LYS A 4 2.20 23.71 7.91
C LYS A 4 2.16 22.20 8.23
N PRO A 5 3.25 21.62 8.76
CA PRO A 5 3.22 20.25 9.22
C PRO A 5 2.37 20.10 10.50
N ASN A 6 1.97 18.88 10.82
CA ASN A 6 1.43 18.54 12.14
C ASN A 6 2.53 18.52 13.22
N ALA A 7 2.17 18.25 14.46
CA ALA A 7 3.10 18.20 15.60
C ALA A 7 4.21 17.13 15.49
N TRP A 8 4.09 16.20 14.55
CA TRP A 8 5.09 15.15 14.26
C TRP A 8 5.95 15.47 13.03
N GLY A 9 5.82 16.67 12.46
CA GLY A 9 6.57 17.06 11.26
C GLY A 9 6.03 16.44 9.96
N LEU A 10 4.84 15.82 9.99
CA LEU A 10 4.22 15.24 8.79
C LEU A 10 3.42 16.31 8.03
N TYR A 11 3.63 16.34 6.73
CA TYR A 11 2.97 17.25 5.80
C TYR A 11 1.85 16.53 5.03
N ASP A 12 0.88 17.32 4.59
CA ASP A 12 -0.22 16.89 3.71
C ASP A 12 -0.99 15.67 4.24
N MET A 13 -1.25 15.64 5.56
CA MET A 13 -2.07 14.60 6.19
C MET A 13 -3.59 14.80 6.00
N HIS A 14 -3.98 15.94 5.42
CA HIS A 14 -5.36 16.42 5.26
C HIS A 14 -5.55 17.02 3.86
N GLY A 15 -5.66 16.19 2.83
CA GLY A 15 -5.76 16.60 1.43
C GLY A 15 -4.46 16.41 0.64
N ASN A 16 -4.39 17.02 -0.55
CA ASN A 16 -3.39 16.78 -1.61
C ASN A 16 -3.66 15.46 -2.34
N VAL A 17 -3.26 14.33 -1.77
CA VAL A 17 -3.57 13.01 -2.28
C VAL A 17 -3.99 12.13 -1.11
N SER A 18 -4.98 11.26 -1.34
CA SER A 18 -5.22 10.16 -0.42
C SER A 18 -4.04 9.19 -0.51
N GLU A 19 -3.76 8.43 0.54
CA GLU A 19 -2.61 7.54 0.59
C GLU A 19 -3.06 6.11 0.86
N TRP A 20 -2.56 5.18 0.04
CA TRP A 20 -2.67 3.75 0.28
C TRP A 20 -2.10 3.39 1.65
N VAL A 21 -2.82 2.55 2.39
CA VAL A 21 -2.31 1.86 3.57
C VAL A 21 -2.43 0.34 3.38
N LEU A 22 -1.81 -0.43 4.27
CA LEU A 22 -1.75 -1.89 4.15
C LEU A 22 -3.10 -2.58 4.40
N ASP A 23 -3.96 -1.94 5.19
CA ASP A 23 -5.19 -2.54 5.68
C ASP A 23 -6.25 -2.71 4.58
N GLN A 24 -6.97 -3.83 4.63
CA GLN A 24 -8.29 -3.97 4.03
C GLN A 24 -9.34 -3.28 4.92
N LEU A 25 -10.27 -2.60 4.25
CA LEU A 25 -11.42 -1.97 4.85
C LEU A 25 -12.42 -3.06 5.25
N ALA A 26 -12.77 -3.07 6.53
CA ALA A 26 -13.84 -3.91 7.08
C ALA A 26 -14.80 -3.02 7.85
N ASP A 27 -16.08 -3.34 7.81
CA ASP A 27 -17.15 -2.59 8.49
C ASP A 27 -16.93 -2.55 10.00
N ASP A 28 -16.54 -3.69 10.58
CA ASP A 28 -16.28 -3.87 12.01
C ASP A 28 -14.81 -3.62 12.39
N GLY A 29 -13.95 -3.19 11.45
CA GLY A 29 -12.50 -3.21 11.63
C GLY A 29 -12.01 -2.58 12.94
N TYR A 30 -12.49 -1.38 13.30
CA TYR A 30 -12.10 -0.76 14.57
C TYR A 30 -12.70 -1.43 15.80
N ALA A 31 -13.92 -1.96 15.72
CA ALA A 31 -14.52 -2.69 16.83
C ALA A 31 -13.75 -4.00 17.07
N ALA A 32 -13.44 -4.74 16.00
CA ALA A 32 -12.65 -5.98 16.06
C ALA A 32 -11.24 -5.76 16.61
N LEU A 33 -10.62 -4.59 16.35
CA LEU A 33 -9.32 -4.24 16.96
C LEU A 33 -9.45 -3.85 18.44
N ALA A 34 -10.55 -3.19 18.83
CA ALA A 34 -10.79 -2.78 20.21
C ALA A 34 -11.00 -3.97 21.16
N ASP A 35 -11.58 -5.06 20.67
CA ASP A 35 -11.84 -6.28 21.45
C ASP A 35 -10.57 -7.11 21.72
N LYS A 36 -9.45 -6.82 21.05
CA LYS A 36 -8.18 -7.54 21.24
C LYS A 36 -7.42 -7.04 22.49
N PRO A 37 -6.60 -7.89 23.13
CA PRO A 37 -5.73 -7.48 24.23
C PRO A 37 -4.81 -6.31 23.85
N GLN A 38 -4.72 -5.31 24.74
CA GLN A 38 -3.92 -4.10 24.52
C GLN A 38 -2.65 -4.11 25.38
N PRO A 39 -1.52 -3.56 24.89
CA PRO A 39 -1.33 -2.96 23.57
C PRO A 39 -1.27 -4.00 22.45
N LEU A 40 -1.90 -3.70 21.32
CA LEU A 40 -1.94 -4.60 20.18
C LEU A 40 -0.58 -4.66 19.46
N PRO A 41 0.01 -5.84 19.22
CA PRO A 41 1.19 -5.97 18.40
C PRO A 41 0.92 -5.50 16.96
N LEU A 42 1.91 -4.84 16.32
CA LEU A 42 1.77 -4.30 14.97
C LEU A 42 1.21 -5.31 13.96
N ALA A 43 1.76 -6.53 13.94
CA ALA A 43 1.31 -7.58 13.02
C ALA A 43 -0.17 -7.98 13.23
N SER A 44 -0.68 -7.82 14.45
CA SER A 44 -2.09 -8.10 14.80
C SER A 44 -3.02 -6.90 14.60
N ALA A 45 -2.44 -5.71 14.41
CA ALA A 45 -3.15 -4.46 14.15
C ALA A 45 -3.47 -4.25 12.67
N ILE A 46 -2.75 -4.94 11.78
CA ILE A 46 -2.97 -4.86 10.33
C ILE A 46 -4.09 -5.82 9.95
N ASN A 47 -5.11 -5.30 9.28
CA ASN A 47 -6.08 -6.14 8.60
C ASN A 47 -5.57 -6.50 7.20
N TRP A 48 -4.86 -7.62 7.09
CA TRP A 48 -4.22 -7.99 5.83
C TRP A 48 -5.25 -8.23 4.70
N PRO A 49 -5.01 -7.71 3.49
CA PRO A 49 -5.95 -7.87 2.38
C PRO A 49 -6.13 -9.32 1.95
N THR A 50 -7.38 -9.73 1.78
CA THR A 50 -7.80 -11.02 1.22
C THR A 50 -8.51 -10.86 -0.12
N GLU A 51 -8.76 -9.62 -0.53
CA GLU A 51 -9.43 -9.25 -1.79
C GLU A 51 -8.65 -8.14 -2.52
N LEU A 52 -8.91 -7.96 -3.81
CA LEU A 52 -8.28 -6.90 -4.63
C LEU A 52 -8.79 -5.51 -4.26
N GLU A 53 -10.09 -5.42 -3.98
CA GLU A 53 -10.77 -4.18 -3.64
C GLU A 53 -10.87 -3.97 -2.13
N GLN A 54 -11.49 -2.86 -1.74
CA GLN A 54 -11.62 -2.44 -0.34
C GLN A 54 -10.26 -2.25 0.35
N ARG A 55 -9.16 -2.01 -0.38
CA ARG A 55 -7.91 -1.56 0.26
C ARG A 55 -8.08 -0.13 0.75
N VAL A 56 -7.64 0.14 1.97
CA VAL A 56 -7.89 1.44 2.61
C VAL A 56 -7.00 2.52 1.99
N VAL A 57 -7.62 3.67 1.69
CA VAL A 57 -6.93 4.93 1.46
C VAL A 57 -7.36 5.97 2.51
N ARG A 58 -6.42 6.82 2.95
CA ARG A 58 -6.66 7.85 3.99
C ARG A 58 -6.11 9.21 3.61
N GLY A 59 -6.56 10.26 4.30
CA GLY A 59 -6.03 11.62 4.18
C GLY A 59 -6.83 12.56 3.28
N GLY A 60 -7.57 12.03 2.31
CA GLY A 60 -8.34 12.82 1.33
C GLY A 60 -7.46 13.38 0.21
N ALA A 61 -8.05 13.56 -0.98
CA ALA A 61 -7.40 14.09 -2.16
C ALA A 61 -7.71 15.59 -2.41
N TYR A 62 -7.08 16.18 -3.42
CA TYR A 62 -7.27 17.59 -3.77
C TYR A 62 -8.70 17.97 -4.19
N TYR A 63 -9.50 17.01 -4.64
CA TYR A 63 -10.91 17.18 -5.02
C TYR A 63 -11.89 16.81 -3.88
N ASP A 64 -11.39 16.27 -2.77
CA ASP A 64 -12.23 15.81 -1.66
C ASP A 64 -12.65 16.98 -0.76
N GLU A 65 -13.88 16.89 -0.25
CA GLU A 65 -14.41 17.85 0.72
C GLU A 65 -13.74 17.69 2.11
N ALA A 66 -13.86 18.72 2.95
CA ALA A 66 -13.20 18.74 4.26
C ALA A 66 -13.57 17.54 5.17
N ALA A 67 -14.76 16.97 5.00
CA ALA A 67 -15.21 15.82 5.78
C ALA A 67 -14.43 14.53 5.46
N GLN A 68 -13.92 14.40 4.24
CA GLN A 68 -13.12 13.29 3.72
C GLN A 68 -11.63 13.47 4.04
N CYS A 69 -11.20 14.70 4.30
CA CYS A 69 -9.82 15.02 4.71
C CYS A 69 -9.58 14.92 6.23
N ARG A 70 -10.58 14.51 7.03
CA ARG A 70 -10.44 14.31 8.47
C ARG A 70 -9.50 13.13 8.78
N SER A 71 -8.76 13.19 9.89
CA SER A 71 -7.83 12.12 10.30
C SER A 71 -8.47 10.73 10.41
N ALA A 72 -9.76 10.67 10.75
CA ALA A 72 -10.50 9.42 10.93
C ALA A 72 -11.22 8.94 9.66
N ALA A 73 -11.23 9.74 8.59
CA ALA A 73 -11.85 9.37 7.33
C ALA A 73 -11.04 8.26 6.66
N ARG A 74 -11.77 7.34 6.01
CA ARG A 74 -11.23 6.21 5.27
C ARG A 74 -12.15 5.93 4.08
N ARG A 75 -11.57 5.49 2.97
CA ARG A 75 -12.27 5.03 1.77
C ARG A 75 -11.66 3.70 1.34
N GLY A 76 -12.49 2.77 0.86
CA GLY A 76 -12.04 1.53 0.24
C GLY A 76 -11.77 1.77 -1.24
N SER A 77 -10.81 1.06 -1.81
CA SER A 77 -10.62 1.03 -3.26
C SER A 77 -11.70 0.23 -3.97
N GLU A 78 -11.91 0.55 -5.25
CA GLU A 78 -12.82 -0.17 -6.15
C GLU A 78 -12.00 -0.60 -7.36
N ASP A 79 -11.43 -1.81 -7.32
CA ASP A 79 -10.36 -2.22 -8.25
C ASP A 79 -10.80 -2.18 -9.72
N GLU A 80 -11.99 -2.73 -10.01
CA GLU A 80 -12.54 -2.76 -11.37
C GLU A 80 -12.80 -1.37 -11.92
N ALA A 81 -13.50 -0.53 -11.14
CA ALA A 81 -13.87 0.83 -11.54
C ALA A 81 -12.63 1.71 -11.73
N TRP A 82 -11.64 1.59 -10.83
CA TRP A 82 -10.45 2.43 -10.87
C TRP A 82 -9.50 2.08 -12.03
N LYS A 83 -9.70 0.91 -12.67
CA LYS A 83 -8.94 0.43 -13.83
C LYS A 83 -9.82 0.29 -15.07
N ASP A 84 -11.01 0.89 -15.10
CA ASP A 84 -12.02 0.58 -16.13
C ASP A 84 -11.45 0.73 -17.55
N VAL A 85 -10.76 1.84 -17.80
CA VAL A 85 -10.17 2.17 -19.10
C VAL A 85 -8.77 1.61 -19.35
N ASP A 86 -8.24 0.72 -18.50
CA ASP A 86 -6.98 0.03 -18.81
C ASP A 86 -7.17 -0.84 -20.07
N PRO A 87 -6.55 -0.51 -21.22
CA PRO A 87 -6.69 -1.26 -22.47
C PRO A 87 -6.02 -2.65 -22.45
N ASN A 88 -5.30 -2.99 -21.37
CA ASN A 88 -4.53 -4.20 -21.29
C ASN A 88 -5.37 -5.42 -20.87
N LEU A 89 -5.00 -6.59 -21.37
CA LEU A 89 -5.49 -7.88 -20.91
C LEU A 89 -4.29 -8.81 -20.61
N PRO A 90 -4.14 -9.33 -19.37
CA PRO A 90 -4.84 -8.90 -18.16
C PRO A 90 -4.56 -7.42 -17.83
N LYS A 91 -5.49 -6.80 -17.10
CA LYS A 91 -5.33 -5.44 -16.59
C LYS A 91 -4.10 -5.38 -15.66
N SER A 92 -3.51 -4.21 -15.52
CA SER A 92 -2.36 -4.02 -14.63
C SER A 92 -2.83 -4.12 -13.18
N PRO A 93 -2.08 -4.80 -12.28
CA PRO A 93 -2.42 -4.77 -10.86
C PRO A 93 -2.23 -3.37 -10.24
N TRP A 94 -1.46 -2.49 -10.89
CA TRP A 94 -0.95 -1.24 -10.31
C TRP A 94 -1.32 0.02 -11.10
N TRP A 95 -1.92 -0.12 -12.28
CA TRP A 95 -2.25 1.03 -13.12
C TRP A 95 -3.73 1.36 -13.00
N TYR A 96 -4.02 2.26 -12.05
CA TYR A 96 -5.34 2.82 -11.87
C TYR A 96 -5.45 4.13 -12.66
N THR A 97 -6.39 4.20 -13.59
CA THR A 97 -6.50 5.26 -14.61
C THR A 97 -7.72 6.14 -14.44
N GLU A 98 -8.65 5.75 -13.57
CA GLU A 98 -9.92 6.45 -13.36
C GLU A 98 -9.93 7.25 -12.06
N GLU A 99 -10.79 8.27 -12.02
CA GLU A 99 -11.16 8.87 -10.75
C GLU A 99 -11.98 7.86 -9.91
N PRO A 100 -11.79 7.80 -8.59
CA PRO A 100 -10.97 8.68 -7.75
C PRO A 100 -9.46 8.33 -7.68
N ALA A 101 -8.99 7.25 -8.30
CA ALA A 101 -7.63 6.74 -8.13
C ALA A 101 -6.52 7.74 -8.52
N LEU A 102 -6.79 8.66 -9.44
CA LEU A 102 -5.85 9.74 -9.82
C LEU A 102 -5.46 10.66 -8.65
N GLY A 103 -6.28 10.71 -7.60
CA GLY A 103 -5.99 11.43 -6.36
C GLY A 103 -5.36 10.56 -5.27
N VAL A 104 -4.85 9.37 -5.60
CA VAL A 104 -4.30 8.41 -4.63
C VAL A 104 -2.80 8.23 -4.87
N GLY A 105 -2.01 8.55 -3.85
CA GLY A 105 -0.58 8.32 -3.78
C GLY A 105 -0.21 7.34 -2.66
N MET A 106 1.00 7.51 -2.14
CA MET A 106 1.52 6.69 -1.04
C MET A 106 2.52 7.46 -0.21
N ARG A 107 2.75 6.96 1.01
CA ARG A 107 3.83 7.40 1.88
C ARG A 107 4.64 6.20 2.31
N LEU A 108 5.97 6.34 2.25
CA LEU A 108 6.87 5.28 2.66
C LEU A 108 6.98 5.25 4.18
N VAL A 109 6.88 4.05 4.73
CA VAL A 109 7.13 3.77 6.14
C VAL A 109 8.23 2.72 6.21
N ARG A 110 9.17 2.90 7.12
CA ARG A 110 10.23 1.93 7.39
C ARG A 110 10.32 1.68 8.89
N PRO A 111 10.46 0.43 9.34
CA PRO A 111 10.78 0.19 10.73
C PRO A 111 12.14 0.81 11.08
N VAL A 112 12.29 1.23 12.34
CA VAL A 112 13.56 1.77 12.85
C VAL A 112 14.62 0.67 12.81
N GLU A 113 14.26 -0.52 13.29
CA GLU A 113 15.05 -1.74 13.23
C GLU A 113 14.45 -2.72 12.23
N ALA A 114 15.26 -3.26 11.32
CA ALA A 114 14.78 -4.24 10.36
C ALA A 114 14.36 -5.55 11.07
N PRO A 115 13.23 -6.18 10.69
CA PRO A 115 12.85 -7.47 11.25
C PRO A 115 13.94 -8.51 11.00
N ALA A 116 14.42 -9.18 12.06
CA ALA A 116 15.54 -10.12 11.98
C ALA A 116 15.23 -11.36 11.11
N LYS A 117 13.99 -11.86 11.18
CA LYS A 117 13.55 -13.05 10.45
C LYS A 117 13.23 -12.71 9.00
N LYS A 118 13.74 -13.52 8.06
CA LYS A 118 13.50 -13.37 6.61
C LYS A 118 12.02 -13.43 6.29
N GLU A 119 11.29 -14.36 6.90
CA GLU A 119 9.86 -14.57 6.73
C GLU A 119 9.07 -13.33 7.13
N SER A 120 9.48 -12.68 8.23
CA SER A 120 8.87 -11.43 8.69
C SER A 120 9.10 -10.29 7.74
N ARG A 121 10.22 -10.26 7.00
CA ARG A 121 10.45 -9.27 5.93
C ARG A 121 9.63 -9.59 4.69
N LEU A 122 9.61 -10.85 4.27
CA LEU A 122 8.89 -11.30 3.07
C LEU A 122 7.39 -11.01 3.15
N ARG A 123 6.79 -11.09 4.34
CA ARG A 123 5.36 -10.74 4.52
C ARG A 123 5.00 -9.35 4.01
N TRP A 124 5.92 -8.38 4.03
CA TRP A 124 5.65 -7.00 3.58
C TRP A 124 5.94 -6.80 2.09
N TRP A 125 6.66 -7.72 1.45
CA TRP A 125 7.11 -7.61 0.07
C TRP A 125 6.35 -8.50 -0.90
N GLN A 126 5.83 -9.63 -0.41
CA GLN A 126 5.04 -10.55 -1.22
C GLN A 126 3.66 -9.96 -1.48
N ALA A 127 3.11 -10.29 -2.64
CA ALA A 127 1.73 -9.93 -2.95
C ALA A 127 0.77 -10.65 -1.99
N ASP A 128 -0.27 -9.95 -1.55
CA ASP A 128 -1.26 -10.55 -0.66
C ASP A 128 -2.25 -11.47 -1.39
N ILE A 129 -2.45 -11.26 -2.70
CA ILE A 129 -3.50 -11.88 -3.51
C ILE A 129 -2.88 -12.63 -4.68
N GLU A 130 -3.27 -13.89 -4.87
CA GLU A 130 -2.73 -14.78 -5.91
C GLU A 130 -2.90 -14.21 -7.34
N SER A 131 -4.03 -13.54 -7.62
CA SER A 131 -4.25 -12.92 -8.93
C SER A 131 -3.22 -11.83 -9.26
N ILE A 132 -2.73 -11.08 -8.26
CA ILE A 132 -1.67 -10.09 -8.46
C ILE A 132 -0.38 -10.79 -8.92
N GLU A 133 -0.05 -11.93 -8.31
CA GLU A 133 1.13 -12.72 -8.71
C GLU A 133 0.98 -13.25 -10.14
N PHE A 134 -0.20 -13.81 -10.47
CA PHE A 134 -0.50 -14.33 -11.80
C PHE A 134 -0.42 -13.24 -12.87
N ASP A 135 -1.11 -12.12 -12.68
CA ASP A 135 -1.14 -11.01 -13.63
C ASP A 135 0.27 -10.42 -13.83
N THR A 136 1.05 -10.34 -12.75
CA THR A 136 2.44 -9.87 -12.82
C THR A 136 3.30 -10.84 -13.61
N ALA A 137 3.20 -12.15 -13.35
CA ALA A 137 3.95 -13.17 -14.04
C ALA A 137 3.60 -13.24 -15.54
N ASP A 138 2.32 -13.18 -15.89
CA ASP A 138 1.84 -13.19 -17.27
C ASP A 138 2.38 -11.97 -18.05
N ARG A 139 2.31 -10.77 -17.46
CA ARG A 139 2.87 -9.55 -18.07
C ARG A 139 4.39 -9.63 -18.27
N LEU A 140 5.12 -10.19 -17.31
CA LEU A 140 6.55 -10.42 -17.46
C LEU A 140 6.85 -11.39 -18.62
N SER A 141 6.06 -12.45 -18.76
CA SER A 141 6.21 -13.41 -19.87
C SER A 141 5.97 -12.79 -21.25
N GLN A 142 5.10 -11.78 -21.32
CA GLN A 142 4.80 -11.01 -22.53
C GLN A 142 5.84 -9.90 -22.82
N GLY A 143 6.90 -9.77 -22.02
CA GLY A 143 7.90 -8.71 -22.16
C GLY A 143 7.40 -7.32 -21.75
N ARG A 144 6.30 -7.25 -20.99
CA ARG A 144 5.67 -6.01 -20.51
C ARG A 144 6.18 -5.59 -19.12
N GLY A 145 7.36 -6.08 -18.76
CA GLY A 145 8.10 -5.77 -17.54
C GLY A 145 9.47 -6.42 -17.57
N ALA A 146 10.29 -6.13 -16.56
CA ALA A 146 11.60 -6.74 -16.39
C ALA A 146 11.81 -7.09 -14.91
N GLN A 147 12.44 -8.24 -14.67
CA GLN A 147 13.03 -8.55 -13.38
C GLN A 147 14.53 -8.33 -13.51
N GLY A 148 15.07 -7.49 -12.65
CA GLY A 148 16.47 -7.13 -12.69
C GLY A 148 16.92 -6.55 -11.36
N LEU A 149 18.23 -6.42 -11.22
CA LEU A 149 18.81 -5.70 -10.10
C LEU A 149 18.49 -4.22 -10.26
N VAL A 150 17.94 -3.62 -9.21
CA VAL A 150 17.72 -2.17 -9.14
C VAL A 150 19.04 -1.42 -9.28
N ASP A 151 20.11 -2.02 -8.75
CA ASP A 151 21.50 -1.59 -8.90
C ASP A 151 22.38 -2.86 -8.99
N PRO A 152 23.27 -3.00 -9.99
CA PRO A 152 24.16 -4.15 -10.12
C PRO A 152 25.02 -4.45 -8.88
N GLU A 153 25.32 -3.44 -8.07
CA GLU A 153 26.10 -3.56 -6.83
C GLU A 153 25.21 -3.93 -5.63
N LEU A 154 23.89 -3.73 -5.73
CA LEU A 154 22.95 -3.94 -4.62
C LEU A 154 23.05 -5.34 -4.01
N PRO A 155 23.21 -6.46 -4.75
CA PRO A 155 23.36 -7.77 -4.13
C PRO A 155 24.62 -7.88 -3.27
N THR A 156 25.72 -7.29 -3.73
CA THR A 156 26.99 -7.30 -3.00
C THR A 156 26.88 -6.42 -1.76
N GLN A 157 26.36 -5.20 -1.91
CA GLN A 157 26.12 -4.29 -0.79
C GLN A 157 25.14 -4.88 0.23
N ALA A 158 24.08 -5.56 -0.22
CA ALA A 158 23.12 -6.23 0.65
C ALA A 158 23.77 -7.38 1.44
N LYS A 159 24.69 -8.14 0.82
CA LYS A 159 25.50 -9.16 1.51
C LYS A 159 26.46 -8.55 2.53
N GLU A 160 27.17 -7.49 2.17
CA GLU A 160 28.07 -6.76 3.09
C GLU A 160 27.32 -6.20 4.29
N LEU A 161 26.07 -5.77 4.08
CA LEU A 161 25.16 -5.30 5.13
C LEU A 161 24.42 -6.44 5.86
N GLY A 162 24.65 -7.71 5.49
CA GLY A 162 24.01 -8.88 6.11
C GLY A 162 22.49 -8.97 5.89
N LEU A 163 21.96 -8.32 4.83
CA LEU A 163 20.54 -8.31 4.50
C LEU A 163 20.10 -9.56 3.73
N THR A 164 21.03 -10.19 3.02
CA THR A 164 20.82 -11.39 2.19
C THR A 164 21.95 -12.39 2.39
N ASP A 165 21.64 -13.68 2.19
CA ASP A 165 22.61 -14.80 2.18
C ASP A 165 23.59 -14.70 1.00
#